data_AF-B0SZD4-F1
#
_entry.id   AF-B0SZD4-F1
#
_cell.length_a   1.000
_cell.length_b   1.000
_cell.length_c   1.000
_cell.angle_alpha   90.00
_cell.angle_beta   90.00
_cell.angle_gamma   90.00
#
_symmetry.space_group_name_H-M   'P 1'
#
loop_
_entity.id
_entity.type
_entity.pdbx_description
1 polymer ?
#
loop_
_entity_poly.entity_id
_entity_poly.type
_entity_poly.pdbx_seq_one_letter_code
_entity_poly.pdbx_strand_id
1 'polypeptide(L)'
;MEASWARVDREIAEIEAARPGEYDDPTRRNLAALLDFIRSSGRPAPDVEPGYWPTFNVSWTELPETRNLVIEVFDDRYETYRFYDGRSDIRHHDYVGEGVLPPGVIDELPSALADLKRENV
;
A
#
# COMPACT_ATOMS: atom_id res chain seq x y z
N MET A 1 -11.20 -13.43 0.85
CA MET A 1 -10.13 -13.15 -0.12
C MET A 1 -10.67 -12.34 -1.28
N GLU A 2 -11.59 -12.84 -2.12
CA GLU A 2 -12.15 -12.03 -3.23
C GLU A 2 -12.95 -10.80 -2.77
N ALA A 3 -13.81 -10.94 -1.75
CA ALA A 3 -14.58 -9.81 -1.21
C ALA A 3 -13.71 -8.67 -0.64
N SER A 4 -12.52 -8.99 -0.14
CA SER A 4 -11.58 -8.00 0.39
C SER A 4 -10.91 -7.20 -0.72
N TRP A 5 -10.65 -7.82 -1.88
CA TRP A 5 -10.08 -7.13 -3.05
C TRP A 5 -11.13 -6.32 -3.81
N ALA A 6 -12.36 -6.80 -3.91
CA ALA A 6 -13.46 -6.00 -4.47
C ALA A 6 -13.72 -4.71 -3.67
N ARG A 7 -13.45 -4.72 -2.36
CA ARG A 7 -13.46 -3.52 -1.52
C ARG A 7 -12.34 -2.55 -1.92
N VAL A 8 -11.10 -3.03 -2.08
CA VAL A 8 -9.96 -2.21 -2.51
C VAL A 8 -10.25 -1.52 -3.85
N ASP A 9 -10.77 -2.25 -4.82
CA ASP A 9 -11.13 -1.70 -6.13
C ASP A 9 -12.18 -0.57 -6.00
N ARG A 10 -13.16 -0.75 -5.11
CA ARG A 10 -14.19 0.26 -4.82
C ARG A 10 -13.59 1.49 -4.14
N GLU A 11 -12.71 1.32 -3.15
CA GLU A 11 -12.07 2.41 -2.43
C GLU A 11 -11.27 3.31 -3.38
N ILE A 12 -10.50 2.71 -4.29
CA ILE A 12 -9.74 3.45 -5.31
C ILE A 12 -10.68 4.24 -6.22
N ALA A 13 -11.74 3.60 -6.72
CA ALA A 13 -12.71 4.27 -7.58
C ALA A 13 -13.42 5.44 -6.88
N GLU A 14 -13.75 5.29 -5.59
CA GLU A 14 -14.34 6.35 -4.77
C GLU A 14 -13.37 7.53 -4.56
N ILE A 15 -12.08 7.24 -4.30
CA ILE A 15 -11.03 8.24 -4.15
C ILE A 15 -10.85 9.06 -5.45
N GLU A 16 -10.72 8.38 -6.58
CA GLU A 16 -10.56 9.04 -7.88
C GLU A 16 -11.79 9.84 -8.30
N ALA A 17 -12.99 9.31 -8.03
CA ALA A 17 -14.24 10.01 -8.33
C ALA A 17 -14.44 11.26 -7.45
N ALA A 18 -13.94 11.25 -6.21
CA ALA A 18 -14.00 12.40 -5.32
C ALA A 18 -13.06 13.54 -5.76
N ARG A 19 -11.99 13.23 -6.51
CA ARG A 19 -10.99 14.19 -7.00
C ARG A 19 -10.67 13.97 -8.49
N PRO A 20 -11.62 14.25 -9.40
CA PRO A 20 -11.47 13.91 -10.82
C PRO A 20 -10.26 14.60 -11.46
N GLY A 21 -9.38 13.81 -12.06
CA GLY A 21 -8.19 14.31 -12.77
C GLY A 21 -7.04 14.76 -11.88
N GLU A 22 -7.13 14.58 -10.56
CA GLU A 22 -6.06 14.95 -9.63
C GLU A 22 -4.88 13.96 -9.66
N TYR A 23 -5.19 12.67 -9.78
CA TYR A 23 -4.19 11.60 -9.88
C TYR A 23 -3.70 11.47 -11.32
N ASP A 24 -2.40 11.35 -11.53
CA ASP A 24 -1.81 11.13 -12.84
C ASP A 24 -1.62 9.63 -13.16
N ASP A 25 -1.29 9.32 -14.41
CA ASP A 25 -1.09 7.94 -14.85
C ASP A 25 0.09 7.24 -14.15
N PRO A 26 1.26 7.88 -13.94
CA PRO A 26 2.34 7.28 -13.17
C PRO A 26 1.93 6.86 -11.75
N THR A 27 1.24 7.72 -11.00
CA THR A 27 0.78 7.42 -9.63
C THR A 27 -0.16 6.22 -9.63
N ARG A 28 -1.13 6.16 -10.57
CA ARG A 28 -2.03 5.01 -10.73
C ARG A 28 -1.30 3.72 -11.03
N ARG A 29 -0.30 3.76 -11.93
CA ARG A 29 0.50 2.58 -12.29
C ARG A 29 1.33 2.08 -11.11
N ASN A 30 1.92 2.98 -10.32
CA ASN A 30 2.68 2.63 -9.13
C ASN A 30 1.77 1.99 -8.06
N LEU A 31 0.53 2.49 -7.90
CA LEU A 31 -0.45 1.87 -7.02
C LEU A 31 -0.83 0.48 -7.52
N ALA A 32 -1.14 0.34 -8.81
CA ALA A 32 -1.49 -0.95 -9.40
C ALA A 32 -0.37 -1.99 -9.23
N ALA A 33 0.88 -1.60 -9.47
CA ALA A 33 2.04 -2.47 -9.28
C ALA A 33 2.18 -2.97 -7.82
N LEU A 34 1.95 -2.08 -6.86
CA LEU A 34 1.96 -2.42 -5.43
C LEU A 34 0.85 -3.42 -5.09
N LEU A 35 -0.38 -3.14 -5.53
CA LEU A 35 -1.55 -3.99 -5.24
C LEU A 35 -1.44 -5.36 -5.92
N ASP A 36 -0.98 -5.40 -7.18
CA ASP A 36 -0.76 -6.65 -7.91
C ASP A 36 0.30 -7.53 -7.22
N PHE A 37 1.38 -6.93 -6.72
CA PHE A 37 2.38 -7.65 -5.96
C PHE A 37 1.82 -8.19 -4.63
N ILE A 38 1.11 -7.36 -3.86
CA ILE A 38 0.46 -7.77 -2.60
C ILE A 38 -0.49 -8.95 -2.86
N ARG A 39 -1.33 -8.85 -3.90
CA ARG A 39 -2.29 -9.88 -4.28
C ARG A 39 -1.62 -11.17 -4.71
N SER A 40 -0.65 -11.10 -5.62
CA SER A 40 0.03 -12.27 -6.18
C SER A 40 0.94 -12.97 -5.18
N SER A 41 1.46 -12.25 -4.20
CA SER A 41 2.28 -12.81 -3.10
C SER A 41 1.46 -13.41 -1.95
N GLY A 42 0.12 -13.42 -2.06
CA GLY A 42 -0.75 -14.02 -1.04
C GLY A 42 -0.82 -13.22 0.27
N ARG A 43 -0.48 -11.94 0.22
CA ARG A 43 -0.59 -11.02 1.36
C ARG A 43 -2.04 -10.52 1.52
N PRO A 44 -2.43 -10.11 2.73
CA PRO A 44 -3.76 -9.57 2.98
C PRO A 44 -4.02 -8.32 2.13
N ALA A 45 -5.27 -8.16 1.69
CA ALA A 45 -5.70 -6.94 1.01
C ALA A 45 -5.56 -5.74 1.97
N PRO A 46 -4.99 -4.61 1.51
CA PRO A 46 -4.81 -3.43 2.34
C PRO A 46 -6.10 -2.60 2.42
N ASP A 47 -6.07 -1.58 3.27
CA ASP A 47 -6.95 -0.41 3.20
C ASP A 47 -6.28 0.64 2.30
N VAL A 48 -7.07 1.33 1.45
CA VAL A 48 -6.58 2.41 0.58
C VAL A 48 -7.29 3.72 0.91
N GLU A 49 -6.51 4.78 1.12
CA GLU A 49 -6.99 6.12 1.47
C GLU A 49 -6.31 7.19 0.59
N PRO A 50 -6.94 8.37 0.39
CA PRO A 50 -6.27 9.46 -0.30
C PRO A 50 -5.17 10.07 0.59
N GLY A 51 -4.04 10.41 -0.02
CA GLY A 51 -3.01 11.22 0.62
C GLY A 51 -3.42 12.69 0.79
N TYR A 52 -2.55 13.43 1.47
CA TYR A 52 -2.66 14.90 1.54
C TYR A 52 -2.34 15.54 0.19
N TRP A 53 -1.36 14.99 -0.53
CA TRP A 53 -1.08 15.27 -1.92
C TRP A 53 -1.91 14.36 -2.84
N PRO A 54 -1.81 14.52 -4.18
CA PRO A 54 -2.39 13.60 -5.18
C PRO A 54 -1.77 12.18 -5.18
N THR A 55 -1.69 11.57 -4.01
CA THR A 55 -1.04 10.28 -3.72
C THR A 55 -2.05 9.32 -3.10
N PHE A 56 -1.69 8.03 -3.03
CA PHE A 56 -2.49 7.02 -2.33
C PHE A 56 -1.75 6.50 -1.11
N ASN A 57 -2.47 6.37 0.01
CA ASN A 57 -1.99 5.72 1.22
C ASN A 57 -2.51 4.28 1.27
N VAL A 58 -1.60 3.35 1.52
CA VAL A 58 -1.88 1.91 1.63
C VAL A 58 -1.47 1.44 3.03
N SER A 59 -2.38 0.80 3.76
CA SER A 59 -2.14 0.37 5.14
C SER A 59 -2.87 -0.94 5.51
N TRP A 60 -2.55 -1.49 6.69
CA TRP A 60 -3.19 -2.67 7.25
C TRP A 60 -3.46 -2.46 8.74
N THR A 61 -4.56 -1.77 9.04
CA THR A 61 -4.91 -1.35 10.41
C THR A 61 -5.27 -2.52 11.32
N GLU A 62 -5.81 -3.60 10.75
CA GLU A 62 -6.27 -4.80 11.48
C GLU A 62 -5.14 -5.80 11.81
N LEU A 63 -3.93 -5.61 11.27
CA LEU A 63 -2.80 -6.52 11.49
C LEU A 63 -1.84 -5.96 12.55
N PRO A 64 -1.57 -6.68 13.65
CA PRO A 64 -0.72 -6.19 14.73
C PRO A 64 0.68 -5.75 14.28
N GLU A 65 1.33 -6.47 13.35
CA GLU A 65 2.69 -6.15 12.88
C GLU A 65 2.80 -4.88 12.01
N THR A 66 1.68 -4.44 11.44
CA THR A 66 1.63 -3.33 10.46
C THR A 66 0.61 -2.26 10.83
N ARG A 67 -0.01 -2.33 12.02
CA ARG A 67 -1.00 -1.34 12.49
C ARG A 67 -0.50 0.10 12.48
N ASN A 68 0.82 0.28 12.44
CA ASN A 68 1.47 1.58 12.43
C ASN A 68 2.20 1.90 11.13
N LEU A 69 2.06 1.06 10.10
CA LEU A 69 2.67 1.23 8.79
C LEU A 69 1.68 1.88 7.83
N VAL A 70 2.15 2.90 7.12
CA VAL A 70 1.50 3.46 5.93
C VAL A 70 2.51 3.51 4.80
N ILE A 71 2.11 3.09 3.61
CA ILE A 71 2.89 3.23 2.39
C ILE A 71 2.19 4.28 1.53
N GLU A 72 2.86 5.40 1.28
CA GLU A 72 2.36 6.44 0.37
C GLU A 72 2.98 6.25 -1.02
N VAL A 73 2.11 6.29 -2.03
CA VAL A 73 2.44 6.04 -3.43
C VAL A 73 2.44 7.35 -4.20
N PHE A 74 3.59 7.71 -4.76
CA PHE A 74 3.79 8.89 -5.60
C PHE A 74 3.95 8.47 -7.06
N ASP A 75 4.04 9.45 -7.96
CA ASP A 75 4.39 9.28 -9.37
C ASP A 75 5.83 8.79 -9.55
N ASP A 76 6.74 9.26 -8.70
CA ASP A 76 8.19 9.10 -8.85
C ASP A 76 8.90 8.33 -7.72
N ARG A 77 8.16 7.83 -6.72
CA ARG A 77 8.71 7.09 -5.57
C ARG A 77 7.63 6.42 -4.74
N TYR A 78 8.08 5.73 -3.70
CA TYR A 78 7.26 5.32 -2.56
C TYR A 78 7.86 5.89 -1.27
N GLU A 79 7.01 6.20 -0.31
CA GLU A 79 7.43 6.48 1.06
C GLU A 79 6.77 5.51 2.03
N THR A 80 7.52 5.04 3.02
CA THR A 80 6.98 4.21 4.09
C THR A 80 7.08 4.96 5.41
N TYR A 81 5.95 5.11 6.07
CA TYR A 81 5.80 5.77 7.36
C TYR A 81 5.53 4.72 8.43
N ARG A 82 6.30 4.76 9.52
CA ARG A 82 5.99 4.03 10.75
C ARG A 82 5.72 5.00 11.89
N PHE A 83 4.48 5.01 12.35
CA PHE A 83 4.03 5.88 13.43
C PHE A 83 4.24 5.21 14.79
N TYR A 84 4.78 5.94 15.75
CA TYR A 84 4.89 5.50 17.13
C TYR A 84 4.45 6.65 18.04
N ASP A 85 4.30 6.36 19.33
CA ASP A 85 3.98 7.41 20.29
C ASP A 85 5.10 8.48 20.32
N GLY A 86 4.77 9.69 19.86
CA GLY A 86 5.67 10.84 19.81
C GLY A 86 6.75 10.82 18.72
N ARG A 87 6.79 9.84 17.81
CA ARG A 87 7.76 9.81 16.70
C ARG A 87 7.22 9.14 15.43
N SER A 88 7.78 9.52 14.29
CA SER A 88 7.51 8.87 13.01
C SER A 88 8.83 8.55 12.32
N ASP A 89 9.00 7.31 11.87
CA ASP A 89 10.09 6.93 10.99
C ASP A 89 9.59 7.03 9.54
N ILE A 90 10.34 7.74 8.70
CA ILE A 90 10.02 7.93 7.28
C ILE A 90 11.18 7.37 6.47
N ARG A 91 10.88 6.49 5.51
CA ARG A 91 11.87 6.02 4.53
C ARG A 91 11.39 6.33 3.13
N HIS A 92 12.31 6.89 2.34
CA HIS A 92 12.11 7.18 0.93
C HIS A 92 12.67 6.03 0.12
N HIS A 93 11.90 5.56 -0.85
CA HIS A 93 12.30 4.50 -1.76
C HIS A 93 12.25 5.03 -3.18
N ASP A 94 13.42 5.25 -3.76
CA ASP A 94 13.55 5.78 -5.12
C ASP A 94 12.84 4.89 -6.14
N TYR A 95 12.30 5.51 -7.18
CA TYR A 95 11.73 4.78 -8.30
C TYR A 95 12.77 3.96 -9.05
N VAL A 96 12.41 2.70 -9.29
CA VAL A 96 13.29 1.70 -9.94
C VAL A 96 12.80 1.28 -11.32
N GLY A 97 11.74 1.90 -11.84
CA GLY A 97 11.18 1.62 -13.16
C GLY A 97 9.68 1.30 -13.12
N GLU A 98 9.02 1.44 -14.28
CA GLU A 98 7.57 1.29 -14.38
C GLU A 98 7.15 -0.13 -13.99
N GLY A 99 6.22 -0.24 -13.04
CA GLY A 99 5.70 -1.53 -12.61
C GLY A 99 6.65 -2.34 -11.72
N VAL A 100 7.78 -1.77 -11.29
CA VAL A 100 8.76 -2.44 -10.42
C VAL A 100 8.71 -1.82 -9.02
N LEU A 101 8.55 -2.67 -8.02
CA LEU A 101 8.60 -2.23 -6.62
C LEU A 101 10.04 -2.18 -6.11
N PRO A 102 10.43 -1.09 -5.41
CA PRO A 102 11.70 -1.06 -4.70
C PRO A 102 11.78 -2.19 -3.65
N PRO A 103 12.92 -2.89 -3.51
CA PRO A 103 13.07 -3.95 -2.50
C PRO A 103 12.75 -3.49 -1.09
N GLY A 104 13.12 -2.26 -0.73
CA GLY A 104 12.82 -1.67 0.57
C GLY A 104 11.32 -1.49 0.85
N VAL A 105 10.48 -1.35 -0.18
CA VAL A 105 9.00 -1.34 -0.02
C VAL A 105 8.51 -2.76 0.26
N ILE A 106 9.05 -3.75 -0.45
CA ILE A 106 8.67 -5.17 -0.28
C ILE A 106 8.98 -5.66 1.14
N ASP A 107 10.11 -5.24 1.70
CA ASP A 107 10.57 -5.59 3.05
C ASP A 107 9.66 -5.06 4.16
N GLU A 108 8.87 -4.02 3.88
CA GLU A 108 7.94 -3.42 4.85
C GLU A 108 6.56 -4.09 4.85
N LEU A 109 6.23 -4.86 3.81
CA LEU A 109 4.91 -5.48 3.66
C LEU A 109 4.63 -6.53 4.74
N PRO A 110 3.36 -6.72 5.14
CA PRO A 110 3.00 -7.77 6.07
C PRO A 110 3.34 -9.16 5.53
N SER A 111 3.39 -10.13 6.45
CA SER A 111 3.59 -11.53 6.10
C SER A 111 2.48 -12.06 5.20
N ALA A 112 2.80 -13.06 4.39
CA ALA A 112 1.78 -13.75 3.60
C ALA A 112 0.79 -14.48 4.52
N LEU A 113 -0.47 -14.61 4.09
CA LEU A 113 -1.51 -15.27 4.89
C LEU A 113 -1.21 -16.73 5.22
N ALA A 114 -0.39 -17.39 4.39
CA ALA A 114 0.06 -18.76 4.62
C ALA A 114 1.00 -18.89 5.83
N ASP A 115 1.79 -17.86 6.10
CA ASP A 115 2.77 -17.86 7.19
C ASP A 115 2.12 -17.48 8.53
N LEU A 116 1.17 -16.55 8.52
CA LEU A 116 0.35 -16.20 9.70
C LEU A 116 -0.44 -17.39 10.27
N LYS A 117 -0.82 -18.36 9.42
CA LYS A 117 -1.51 -19.58 9.85
C LYS A 117 -0.58 -20.61 10.50
N ARG A 118 0.73 -20.57 10.22
CA ARG A 118 1.71 -21.52 10.80
C ARG A 118 2.12 -21.13 12.22
N GLU A 119 2.05 -19.86 12.56
CA GLU A 119 2.42 -19.35 13.88
C GLU A 119 1.32 -19.53 14.95
N ASN A 120 0.12 -19.92 14.53
CA ASN A 120 -1.05 -20.11 15.40
C ASN A 120 -1.46 -21.59 15.57
N VAL A 121 -0.57 -22.55 15.28
CA VAL A 121 -0.77 -24.00 15.45
C VAL A 121 0.19 -24.57 16.47
#